data_AF-A0A3P8U7A2-F1
#
_entry.id   AF-A0A3P8U7A2-F1
#
_cell.length_a   1.000
_cell.length_b   1.000
_cell.length_c   1.000
_cell.angle_alpha   90.00
_cell.angle_beta   90.00
_cell.angle_gamma   90.00
#
_symmetry.space_group_name_H-M   'P 1'
#
loop_
_entity.id
_entity.type
_entity.pdbx_description
1 polymer ?
#
loop_
_entity_poly.entity_id
_entity_poly.type
_entity_poly.pdbx_seq_one_letter_code
_entity_poly.pdbx_strand_id
1 'polypeptide(L)'
;MIHLIQKRCQDVEQQIRSQQETEVSRVKELQEKLEQEIRDLERKDAELKQLSDTPDHSQFLHNYPSVSALSESTHSSSINIRPRRHFEDRTAAVKELRDQLQDILRDTWTNISLAITEVDVSLSGPEPEPEPKTRVDFLKYSREITLDPNTANRQLLLSEGNRKVTVMEQEQHYPDHPDRFTRRCQVLSKESLTGRCYWEVEGSRVGVAVTYKNICRDGNPHECMFGQNDKSWSLYCHTNSYRFFYNNTETPVSGPRSSRIGVYLDHRAGILSFYSISETMTLLHRVQTTFTEPIHAGVWPLGYETTGHTTYFMHNTPVTLIKHKPGASASRYRC
;
A
#
# COMPACT_ATOMS: atom_id res chain seq x y z
N MET A 1 -9.23 9.03 -18.80
CA MET A 1 -9.89 9.54 -17.57
C MET A 1 -8.88 9.98 -16.51
N ILE A 2 -7.98 9.09 -16.04
CA ILE A 2 -6.93 9.42 -15.04
C ILE A 2 -6.11 10.67 -15.43
N HIS A 3 -5.66 10.75 -16.68
CA HIS A 3 -4.88 11.87 -17.17
C HIS A 3 -5.65 13.22 -17.19
N LEU A 4 -6.97 13.17 -17.43
CA LEU A 4 -7.84 14.36 -17.40
C LEU A 4 -8.05 14.85 -15.96
N ILE A 5 -8.21 13.92 -15.01
CA ILE A 5 -8.35 14.23 -13.59
C ILE A 5 -7.05 14.85 -13.06
N GLN A 6 -5.90 14.25 -13.38
CA GLN A 6 -4.59 14.80 -13.00
C GLN A 6 -4.39 16.22 -13.51
N LYS A 7 -4.73 16.48 -14.77
CA LYS A 7 -4.65 17.82 -15.37
C LYS A 7 -5.54 18.82 -14.64
N ARG A 8 -6.80 18.47 -14.35
CA ARG A 8 -7.73 19.36 -13.63
C ARG A 8 -7.31 19.61 -12.18
N CYS A 9 -6.75 18.62 -11.49
CA CYS A 9 -6.19 18.82 -10.15
C CYS A 9 -5.05 19.84 -10.18
N GLN A 10 -4.14 19.72 -11.15
CA GLN A 10 -3.04 20.68 -11.32
C GLN A 10 -3.55 22.10 -11.61
N ASP A 11 -4.56 22.25 -12.47
CA ASP A 11 -5.16 23.55 -12.77
C ASP A 11 -5.78 24.20 -11.51
N VAL A 12 -6.48 23.42 -10.68
CA VAL A 12 -7.07 23.91 -9.41
C VAL A 12 -6.00 24.26 -8.38
N GLU A 13 -4.96 23.44 -8.24
CA GLU A 13 -3.83 23.71 -7.34
C GLU A 13 -3.11 25.01 -7.73
N GLN A 14 -2.88 25.23 -9.03
CA GLN A 14 -2.27 26.46 -9.52
C GLN A 14 -3.16 27.68 -9.24
N GLN A 15 -4.48 27.57 -9.45
CA GLN A 15 -5.40 28.67 -9.19
C GLN A 15 -5.47 29.04 -7.69
N ILE A 16 -5.44 28.04 -6.80
CA ILE A 16 -5.40 28.27 -5.35
C ILE A 16 -4.11 29.00 -4.97
N ARG A 17 -2.96 28.53 -5.49
CA ARG A 17 -1.66 29.13 -5.20
C ARG A 17 -1.56 30.57 -5.68
N SER A 18 -2.01 30.86 -6.90
CA SER A 18 -2.03 32.22 -7.46
C SER A 18 -2.89 33.17 -6.62
N GLN A 19 -4.05 32.72 -6.12
CA GLN A 19 -4.86 33.54 -5.23
C GLN A 19 -4.23 33.74 -3.86
N GLN A 20 -3.60 32.71 -3.28
CA GLN A 20 -2.86 32.85 -2.04
C GLN A 20 -1.73 33.87 -2.17
N GLU A 21 -0.94 33.80 -3.24
CA GLU A 21 0.13 34.78 -3.53
C GLU A 21 -0.42 36.20 -3.66
N THR A 22 -1.55 36.37 -4.37
CA THR A 22 -2.18 37.69 -4.53
C THR A 22 -2.63 38.28 -3.20
N GLU A 23 -3.29 37.49 -2.34
CA GLU A 23 -3.75 37.95 -1.03
C GLU A 23 -2.59 38.20 -0.06
N VAL A 24 -1.54 37.36 -0.09
CA VAL A 24 -0.33 37.56 0.71
C VAL A 24 0.38 38.86 0.31
N SER A 25 0.52 39.14 -0.98
CA SER A 25 1.10 40.40 -1.45
C SER A 25 0.31 41.62 -0.98
N ARG A 26 -1.04 41.57 -1.02
CA ARG A 26 -1.89 42.65 -0.51
C ARG A 26 -1.71 42.90 0.98
N VAL A 27 -1.65 41.83 1.77
CA VAL A 27 -1.42 41.94 3.23
C VAL A 27 -0.04 42.52 3.51
N LYS A 28 0.97 42.12 2.73
CA LYS A 28 2.33 42.64 2.86
C LYS A 28 2.42 44.13 2.55
N GLU A 29 1.79 44.60 1.46
CA GLU A 29 1.71 46.03 1.14
C GLU A 29 1.05 46.84 2.27
N LEU A 30 -0.03 46.30 2.87
CA LEU A 30 -0.70 46.94 3.99
C LEU A 30 0.19 46.97 5.24
N GLN A 31 0.93 45.89 5.50
CA GLN A 31 1.88 45.81 6.60
C GLN A 31 2.99 46.86 6.44
N GLU A 32 3.60 46.97 5.26
CA GLU A 32 4.64 47.96 4.97
C GLU A 32 4.13 49.39 5.16
N LYS A 33 2.87 49.66 4.77
CA LYS A 33 2.22 50.95 4.99
C LYS A 33 2.04 51.26 6.49
N LEU A 34 1.57 50.29 7.28
CA LEU A 34 1.40 50.45 8.72
C LEU A 34 2.74 50.65 9.45
N GLU A 35 3.78 49.91 9.05
CA GLU A 35 5.12 50.08 9.61
C GLU A 35 5.69 51.47 9.31
N GLN A 36 5.42 52.02 8.12
CA GLN A 36 5.80 53.39 7.78
C GLN A 36 5.04 54.42 8.64
N GLU A 37 3.74 54.20 8.85
CA GLU A 37 2.92 55.10 9.68
C GLU A 37 3.37 55.09 11.15
N ILE A 38 3.72 53.93 11.70
CA ILE A 38 4.29 53.81 13.05
C ILE A 38 5.61 54.60 13.15
N ARG A 39 6.52 54.44 12.18
CA ARG A 39 7.81 55.18 12.18
C ARG A 39 7.61 56.69 12.13
N ASP A 40 6.63 57.16 11.35
CA ASP A 40 6.33 58.58 11.25
C ASP A 40 5.69 59.13 12.52
N LEU A 41 4.84 58.34 13.21
CA LEU A 41 4.29 58.69 14.51
C LEU A 41 5.37 58.72 15.61
N GLU A 42 6.27 57.74 15.64
CA GLU A 42 7.41 57.72 16.58
C GLU A 42 8.32 58.94 16.41
N ARG A 43 8.56 59.37 15.16
CA ARG A 43 9.32 60.60 14.87
C ARG A 43 8.62 61.83 15.44
N LYS A 44 7.31 61.97 15.18
CA LYS A 44 6.50 63.10 15.69
C LYS A 44 6.47 63.15 17.21
N ASP A 45 6.34 62.00 17.87
CA ASP A 45 6.38 61.91 19.34
C ASP A 45 7.72 62.38 19.91
N ALA A 46 8.84 61.95 19.30
CA ALA A 46 10.18 62.38 19.71
C ALA A 46 10.39 63.89 19.54
N GLU A 47 9.91 64.49 18.45
CA GLU A 47 9.98 65.94 18.21
C GLU A 47 9.12 66.73 19.20
N LEU A 48 7.91 66.25 19.50
CA LEU A 48 7.04 66.84 20.53
C LEU A 48 7.67 66.79 21.91
N LYS A 49 8.33 65.67 22.25
CA LYS A 49 9.03 65.49 23.52
C LYS A 49 10.24 66.44 23.66
N GLN A 50 11.02 66.62 22.58
CA GLN A 50 12.10 67.62 22.58
C GLN A 50 11.57 69.04 22.78
N LEU A 51 10.42 69.36 22.18
CA LEU A 51 9.80 70.66 22.36
C LEU A 51 9.30 70.85 23.81
N SER A 52 8.70 69.83 24.42
CA SER A 52 8.25 69.90 25.83
C SER A 52 9.39 70.06 26.83
N ASP A 53 10.57 69.52 26.50
CA ASP A 53 11.76 69.60 27.36
C ASP A 53 12.54 70.93 27.21
N THR A 54 12.09 71.85 26.33
CA THR A 54 12.76 73.14 26.10
C THR A 54 12.50 74.13 27.25
N PRO A 55 13.54 74.56 28.01
CA PRO A 55 13.35 75.40 29.20
C PRO A 55 13.00 76.86 28.88
N ASP A 56 13.48 77.37 27.74
CA ASP A 56 13.29 78.76 27.31
C ASP A 56 11.95 78.90 26.55
N HIS A 57 11.03 79.64 27.16
CA HIS A 57 9.69 79.83 26.63
C HIS A 57 9.68 80.64 25.32
N SER A 58 10.71 81.45 25.07
CA SER A 58 10.86 82.18 23.81
C SER A 58 11.25 81.26 22.65
N GLN A 59 12.14 80.28 22.90
CA GLN A 59 12.52 79.25 21.92
C GLN A 59 11.38 78.25 21.67
N PHE A 60 10.61 77.91 22.71
CA PHE A 60 9.40 77.10 22.57
C PHE A 60 8.41 77.73 21.58
N LEU A 61 8.08 79.02 21.77
CA LEU A 61 7.16 79.74 20.89
C LEU A 61 7.68 79.88 19.46
N HIS A 62 9.00 79.99 19.28
CA HIS A 62 9.61 80.05 17.95
C HIS A 62 9.56 78.71 17.20
N ASN A 63 9.68 77.58 17.91
CA ASN A 63 9.72 76.24 17.32
C ASN A 63 8.33 75.58 17.21
N TYR A 64 7.34 76.04 17.98
CA TYR A 64 5.98 75.52 18.00
C TYR A 64 5.25 75.49 16.63
N PRO A 65 5.34 76.54 15.77
CA PRO A 65 4.67 76.53 14.47
C PRO A 65 5.12 75.37 13.56
N SER A 66 6.41 75.01 13.60
CA SER A 66 6.98 73.91 12.83
C SER A 66 6.43 72.54 13.25
N VAL A 67 6.02 72.39 14.51
CA VAL A 67 5.49 71.14 15.09
C VAL A 67 3.96 71.08 14.99
N SER A 68 3.28 72.24 14.99
CA SER A 68 1.81 72.32 14.88
C SER A 68 1.25 71.75 13.56
N ALA A 69 2.02 71.83 12.47
CA ALA A 69 1.70 71.26 11.16
C ALA A 69 1.70 69.72 11.15
N LEU A 70 2.17 69.06 12.22
CA LEU A 70 2.27 67.60 12.32
C LEU A 70 1.01 66.94 12.92
N SER A 71 0.04 67.74 13.41
CA SER A 71 -1.08 67.28 14.25
C SER A 71 -2.22 66.57 13.51
N GLU A 72 -2.37 66.76 12.19
CA GLU A 72 -3.39 66.06 11.40
C GLU A 72 -2.76 64.89 10.63
N SER A 73 -3.00 63.66 11.09
CA SER A 73 -2.76 62.47 10.27
C SER A 73 -3.92 62.31 9.28
N THR A 74 -3.68 62.59 8.00
CA THR A 74 -4.68 62.44 6.93
C THR A 74 -4.99 60.96 6.58
N HIS A 75 -4.35 59.98 7.22
CA HIS A 75 -4.37 58.58 6.78
C HIS A 75 -5.28 57.67 7.62
N SER A 76 -6.50 58.10 7.92
CA SER A 76 -7.55 57.14 8.31
C SER A 76 -8.08 56.41 7.07
N SER A 77 -7.25 55.58 6.45
CA SER A 77 -7.74 54.66 5.41
C SER A 77 -8.45 53.50 6.11
N SER A 78 -9.79 53.50 6.07
CA SER A 78 -10.61 52.38 6.52
C SER A 78 -10.12 51.08 5.88
N ILE A 79 -9.55 50.18 6.68
CA ILE A 79 -9.08 48.88 6.20
C ILE A 79 -10.31 48.05 5.86
N ASN A 80 -10.64 47.98 4.57
CA ASN A 80 -11.77 47.20 4.09
C ASN A 80 -11.35 45.72 4.01
N ILE A 81 -11.38 45.03 5.14
CA ILE A 81 -11.16 43.58 5.21
C ILE A 81 -12.37 42.91 4.57
N ARG A 82 -12.26 42.54 3.29
CA ARG A 82 -13.31 41.76 2.62
C ARG A 82 -13.51 40.44 3.39
N PRO A 83 -14.75 40.06 3.76
CA PRO A 83 -15.01 38.77 4.39
C PRO A 83 -14.55 37.62 3.48
N ARG A 84 -13.85 36.65 4.06
CA ARG A 84 -13.46 35.39 3.41
C ARG A 84 -14.70 34.61 2.94
N ARG A 85 -15.17 34.84 1.72
CA ARG A 85 -16.23 34.03 1.08
C ARG A 85 -15.78 33.45 -0.28
N HIS A 86 -14.58 32.87 -0.35
CA HIS A 86 -14.04 32.35 -1.62
C HIS A 86 -13.58 30.89 -1.57
N PHE A 87 -13.58 30.25 -0.40
CA PHE A 87 -13.20 28.85 -0.27
C PHE A 87 -14.38 27.91 -0.04
N GLU A 88 -15.46 28.35 0.60
CA GLU A 88 -16.61 27.49 0.90
C GLU A 88 -17.28 26.96 -0.37
N ASP A 89 -17.59 27.83 -1.34
CA ASP A 89 -18.21 27.44 -2.61
C ASP A 89 -17.32 26.51 -3.44
N ARG A 90 -15.99 26.72 -3.39
CA ARG A 90 -15.02 25.88 -4.10
C ARG A 90 -14.86 24.52 -3.44
N THR A 91 -14.78 24.48 -2.11
CA THR A 91 -14.73 23.23 -1.36
C THR A 91 -16.03 22.44 -1.55
N ALA A 92 -17.18 23.11 -1.59
CA ALA A 92 -18.46 22.49 -1.88
C ALA A 92 -18.48 21.88 -3.30
N ALA A 93 -18.05 22.62 -4.32
CA ALA A 93 -18.00 22.12 -5.70
C ALA A 93 -17.02 20.94 -5.88
N VAL A 94 -15.85 20.97 -5.24
CA VAL A 94 -14.89 19.86 -5.26
C VAL A 94 -15.46 18.62 -4.54
N LYS A 95 -16.19 18.84 -3.44
CA LYS A 95 -16.87 17.77 -2.70
C LYS A 95 -17.97 17.14 -3.55
N GLU A 96 -18.81 17.94 -4.19
CA GLU A 96 -19.86 17.48 -5.10
C GLU A 96 -19.30 16.64 -6.25
N LEU A 97 -18.21 17.11 -6.89
CA LEU A 97 -17.55 16.36 -7.95
C LEU A 97 -17.02 15.00 -7.46
N ARG A 98 -16.44 14.96 -6.26
CA ARG A 98 -15.96 13.71 -5.65
C ARG A 98 -17.12 12.75 -5.42
N ASP A 99 -18.21 13.23 -4.87
CA ASP A 99 -19.38 12.42 -4.53
C ASP A 99 -20.01 11.87 -5.83
N GLN A 100 -20.13 12.69 -6.89
CA GLN A 100 -20.54 12.24 -8.23
C GLN A 100 -19.62 11.17 -8.83
N LEU A 101 -18.30 11.31 -8.69
CA LEU A 101 -17.35 10.29 -9.17
C LEU A 101 -17.50 8.98 -8.39
N GLN A 102 -17.72 9.05 -7.07
CA GLN A 102 -17.96 7.87 -6.26
C GLN A 102 -19.25 7.15 -6.67
N ASP A 103 -20.30 7.90 -7.00
CA ASP A 103 -21.56 7.33 -7.45
C ASP A 103 -21.44 6.70 -8.84
N ILE A 104 -20.76 7.36 -9.80
CA ILE A 104 -20.46 6.75 -11.10
C ILE A 104 -19.65 5.45 -10.94
N LEU A 105 -18.66 5.43 -10.04
CA LEU A 105 -17.87 4.23 -9.78
C LEU A 105 -18.71 3.12 -9.12
N ARG A 106 -19.61 3.48 -8.22
CA ARG A 106 -20.55 2.54 -7.58
C ARG A 106 -21.55 1.97 -8.58
N ASP A 107 -22.11 2.81 -9.43
CA ASP A 107 -23.08 2.43 -10.45
C ASP A 107 -22.43 1.56 -11.53
N THR A 108 -21.24 1.94 -12.00
CA THR A 108 -20.50 1.10 -12.95
C THR A 108 -20.08 -0.23 -12.31
N TRP A 109 -19.67 -0.24 -11.04
CA TRP A 109 -19.36 -1.47 -10.31
C TRP A 109 -20.58 -2.38 -10.12
N THR A 110 -21.73 -1.81 -9.72
CA THR A 110 -22.99 -2.56 -9.55
C THR A 110 -23.50 -3.08 -10.90
N ASN A 111 -23.41 -2.30 -11.97
CA ASN A 111 -23.77 -2.74 -13.32
C ASN A 111 -22.85 -3.84 -13.85
N ILE A 112 -21.53 -3.74 -13.62
CA ILE A 112 -20.58 -4.82 -13.97
C ILE A 112 -20.88 -6.06 -13.13
N SER A 113 -21.17 -5.91 -11.84
CA SER A 113 -21.55 -7.03 -10.97
C SER A 113 -22.84 -7.69 -11.46
N LEU A 114 -23.87 -6.90 -11.79
CA LEU A 114 -25.14 -7.38 -12.34
C LEU A 114 -24.94 -8.07 -13.70
N ALA A 115 -24.14 -7.50 -14.61
CA ALA A 115 -23.84 -8.11 -15.89
C ALA A 115 -23.04 -9.42 -15.75
N ILE A 116 -22.09 -9.48 -14.81
CA ILE A 116 -21.38 -10.72 -14.46
C ILE A 116 -22.37 -11.75 -13.92
N THR A 117 -23.34 -11.32 -13.10
CA THR A 117 -24.38 -12.19 -12.55
C THR A 117 -25.36 -12.65 -13.64
N GLU A 118 -25.76 -11.80 -14.58
CA GLU A 118 -26.63 -12.15 -15.73
C GLU A 118 -25.95 -13.08 -16.74
N VAL A 119 -24.64 -12.90 -16.96
CA VAL A 119 -23.82 -13.82 -17.74
C VAL A 119 -23.66 -15.17 -17.02
N ASP A 120 -23.56 -15.19 -15.68
CA ASP A 120 -23.59 -16.41 -14.86
C ASP A 120 -25.00 -17.05 -14.81
N VAL A 121 -26.08 -16.26 -14.92
CA VAL A 121 -27.47 -16.76 -14.91
C VAL A 121 -27.88 -17.34 -16.27
N SER A 122 -27.29 -16.86 -17.37
CA SER A 122 -27.45 -17.47 -18.70
C SER A 122 -26.54 -18.69 -18.91
N LEU A 123 -25.47 -18.79 -18.12
CA LEU A 123 -24.62 -19.96 -17.97
C LEU A 123 -24.93 -20.62 -16.63
N SER A 124 -26.16 -21.13 -16.45
CA SER A 124 -26.47 -22.04 -15.34
C SER A 124 -25.60 -23.29 -15.45
N GLY A 125 -24.36 -23.17 -14.99
CA GLY A 125 -23.47 -24.25 -14.66
C GLY A 125 -24.09 -25.04 -13.51
N PRO A 126 -23.68 -26.30 -13.34
CA PRO A 126 -24.28 -27.17 -12.34
C PRO A 126 -24.07 -26.57 -10.94
N GLU A 127 -24.98 -26.94 -10.04
CA GLU A 127 -24.88 -26.90 -8.57
C GLU A 127 -23.43 -26.69 -8.06
N PRO A 128 -23.19 -25.84 -7.02
CA PRO A 128 -21.84 -25.52 -6.57
C PRO A 128 -20.98 -26.79 -6.45
N GLU A 129 -20.01 -26.94 -7.36
CA GLU A 129 -19.22 -28.16 -7.44
C GLU A 129 -18.65 -28.46 -6.06
N PRO A 130 -18.80 -29.70 -5.54
CA PRO A 130 -18.35 -30.03 -4.20
C PRO A 130 -16.84 -29.77 -4.05
N GLU A 131 -16.41 -29.42 -2.82
CA GLU A 131 -14.98 -29.25 -2.53
C GLU A 131 -14.22 -30.54 -2.92
N PRO A 132 -13.09 -30.44 -3.65
CA PRO A 132 -12.30 -31.59 -4.05
C PRO A 132 -11.89 -32.43 -2.83
N LYS A 133 -11.96 -33.77 -2.94
CA LYS A 133 -11.64 -34.67 -1.82
C LYS A 133 -10.36 -35.46 -2.04
N THR A 134 -10.00 -35.72 -3.29
CA THR A 134 -8.82 -36.50 -3.64
C THR A 134 -7.77 -35.62 -4.29
N ARG A 135 -6.49 -36.01 -4.21
CA ARG A 135 -5.40 -35.30 -4.91
C ARG A 135 -5.68 -35.18 -6.41
N VAL A 136 -6.28 -36.21 -7.03
CA VAL A 136 -6.66 -36.18 -8.45
C VAL A 136 -7.70 -35.08 -8.73
N ASP A 137 -8.66 -34.87 -7.83
CA ASP A 137 -9.63 -33.79 -7.96
C ASP A 137 -9.00 -32.42 -7.78
N PHE A 138 -8.09 -32.26 -6.81
CA PHE A 138 -7.34 -31.00 -6.63
C PHE A 138 -6.52 -30.65 -7.87
N LEU A 139 -5.89 -31.63 -8.51
CA LEU A 139 -5.08 -31.44 -9.70
C LEU A 139 -5.88 -30.93 -10.92
N LYS A 140 -7.22 -31.08 -10.94
CA LYS A 140 -8.08 -30.45 -11.97
C LYS A 140 -8.02 -28.92 -11.92
N TYR A 141 -7.74 -28.35 -10.76
CA TYR A 141 -7.60 -26.91 -10.54
C TYR A 141 -6.14 -26.47 -10.49
N SER A 142 -5.22 -27.30 -10.99
CA SER A 142 -3.79 -27.01 -10.97
C SER A 142 -3.48 -25.71 -11.71
N ARG A 143 -2.71 -24.83 -11.06
CA ARG A 143 -2.17 -23.60 -11.66
C ARG A 143 -0.66 -23.69 -11.71
N GLU A 144 -0.11 -23.35 -12.86
CA GLU A 144 1.33 -23.16 -12.99
C GLU A 144 1.68 -21.81 -12.35
N ILE A 145 2.51 -21.86 -11.30
CA ILE A 145 2.95 -20.70 -10.55
C ILE A 145 4.38 -20.37 -10.95
N THR A 146 4.63 -19.10 -11.25
CA THR A 146 5.95 -18.57 -11.60
C THR A 146 6.32 -17.47 -10.64
N LEU A 147 7.50 -17.55 -10.02
CA LEU A 147 7.98 -16.51 -9.11
C LEU A 147 8.35 -15.24 -9.88
N ASP A 148 7.97 -14.09 -9.33
CA ASP A 148 8.23 -12.78 -9.91
C ASP A 148 9.60 -12.23 -9.44
N PRO A 149 10.60 -12.11 -10.34
CA PRO A 149 11.90 -11.53 -10.01
C PRO A 149 11.84 -10.09 -9.51
N ASN A 150 10.77 -9.35 -9.82
CA ASN A 150 10.59 -7.97 -9.34
C ASN A 150 10.24 -7.91 -7.85
N THR A 151 9.67 -9.00 -7.31
CA THR A 151 9.31 -9.09 -5.89
C THR A 151 10.40 -9.75 -5.04
N ALA A 152 11.23 -10.59 -5.67
CA ALA A 152 12.22 -11.41 -4.99
C ALA A 152 13.23 -10.59 -4.20
N ASN A 153 13.46 -10.96 -2.94
CA ASN A 153 14.57 -10.40 -2.18
C ASN A 153 15.92 -10.71 -2.86
N ARG A 154 16.90 -9.81 -2.70
CA ARG A 154 18.22 -9.95 -3.31
C ARG A 154 18.99 -11.18 -2.85
N GLN A 155 18.71 -11.74 -1.69
CA GLN A 155 19.36 -12.98 -1.24
C GLN A 155 18.73 -14.25 -1.85
N LEU A 156 17.74 -14.12 -2.75
CA LEU A 156 17.07 -15.24 -3.38
C LEU A 156 17.48 -15.38 -4.85
N LEU A 157 18.05 -16.53 -5.20
CA LEU A 157 18.30 -16.89 -6.60
C LEU A 157 17.09 -17.63 -7.17
N LEU A 158 16.48 -17.07 -8.22
CA LEU A 158 15.43 -17.72 -9.00
C LEU A 158 16.05 -18.52 -10.16
N SER A 159 15.59 -19.75 -10.35
CA SER A 159 16.07 -20.66 -11.39
C SER A 159 14.94 -21.57 -11.93
N GLU A 160 15.26 -22.42 -12.91
CA GLU A 160 14.32 -23.38 -13.54
C GLU A 160 13.07 -22.72 -14.16
N GLY A 161 13.27 -21.54 -14.77
CA GLY A 161 12.17 -20.71 -15.28
C GLY A 161 11.38 -20.06 -14.14
N ASN A 162 12.09 -19.56 -13.13
CA ASN A 162 11.56 -18.93 -11.91
C ASN A 162 10.58 -19.81 -11.13
N ARG A 163 10.76 -21.13 -11.17
CA ARG A 163 9.98 -22.07 -10.36
C ARG A 163 10.76 -22.62 -9.19
N LYS A 164 12.07 -22.37 -9.15
CA LYS A 164 12.93 -22.77 -8.06
C LYS A 164 13.57 -21.56 -7.43
N VAL A 165 13.56 -21.52 -6.10
CA VAL A 165 14.21 -20.48 -5.31
C VAL A 165 15.22 -21.09 -4.36
N THR A 166 16.41 -20.49 -4.30
CA THR A 166 17.50 -20.89 -3.42
C THR A 166 17.99 -19.67 -2.65
N VAL A 167 18.27 -19.81 -1.35
CA VAL A 167 18.91 -18.75 -0.57
C VAL A 167 20.40 -18.70 -0.87
N MET A 168 20.89 -17.51 -1.17
CA MET A 168 22.29 -17.23 -1.49
C MET A 168 22.89 -16.29 -0.44
N GLU A 169 24.15 -16.50 -0.11
CA GLU A 169 24.88 -15.62 0.81
C GLU A 169 25.13 -14.25 0.18
N GLN A 170 25.50 -14.25 -1.11
CA GLN A 170 25.69 -13.03 -1.89
C GLN A 170 24.37 -12.52 -2.45
N GLU A 171 24.24 -11.20 -2.50
CA GLU A 171 23.11 -10.56 -3.16
C GLU A 171 23.13 -10.82 -4.67
N GLN A 172 21.98 -11.20 -5.20
CA GLN A 172 21.72 -11.40 -6.60
C GLN A 172 21.45 -10.06 -7.29
N HIS A 173 21.90 -9.94 -8.54
CA HIS A 173 21.79 -8.72 -9.34
C HIS A 173 20.38 -8.56 -9.90
N TYR A 174 19.44 -8.12 -9.06
CA TYR A 174 18.12 -7.68 -9.51
C TYR A 174 18.01 -6.15 -9.54
N PRO A 175 17.37 -5.57 -10.58
CA PRO A 175 17.09 -4.13 -10.65
C PRO A 175 16.26 -3.64 -9.45
N ASP A 176 16.41 -2.38 -9.07
CA ASP A 176 15.51 -1.77 -8.09
C ASP A 176 14.06 -1.79 -8.58
N HIS A 177 13.13 -2.15 -7.69
CA HIS A 177 11.71 -2.21 -8.00
C HIS A 177 10.88 -1.97 -6.73
N PRO A 178 9.78 -1.19 -6.79
CA PRO A 178 8.96 -0.88 -5.60
C PRO A 178 8.32 -2.13 -4.96
N ASP A 179 8.01 -3.16 -5.76
CA ASP A 179 7.42 -4.40 -5.25
C ASP A 179 8.45 -5.35 -4.60
N ARG A 180 9.74 -4.99 -4.55
CA ARG A 180 10.82 -5.85 -4.06
C ARG A 180 10.83 -5.93 -2.54
N PHE A 181 10.84 -7.14 -2.00
CA PHE A 181 11.10 -7.33 -0.57
C PHE A 181 12.57 -7.03 -0.26
N THR A 182 12.82 -6.01 0.57
CA THR A 182 14.19 -5.60 0.93
C THR A 182 14.67 -6.19 2.24
N ARG A 183 13.76 -6.45 3.20
CA ARG A 183 14.11 -6.84 4.59
C ARG A 183 14.07 -8.34 4.86
N ARG A 184 13.30 -9.11 4.09
CA ARG A 184 13.00 -10.53 4.35
C ARG A 184 13.19 -11.35 3.08
N CYS A 185 13.78 -12.54 3.20
CA CYS A 185 14.00 -13.49 2.11
C CYS A 185 12.67 -14.10 1.62
N GLN A 186 11.92 -13.33 0.84
CA GLN A 186 10.58 -13.68 0.37
C GLN A 186 10.42 -13.32 -1.11
N VAL A 187 9.47 -14.00 -1.76
CA VAL A 187 9.13 -13.76 -3.17
C VAL A 187 7.65 -14.12 -3.41
N LEU A 188 7.00 -13.40 -4.33
CA LEU A 188 5.63 -13.68 -4.77
C LEU A 188 5.58 -14.31 -6.16
N SER A 189 4.43 -14.90 -6.47
CA SER A 189 4.05 -15.28 -7.81
C SER A 189 3.72 -14.07 -8.67
N LYS A 190 3.99 -14.21 -9.97
CA LYS A 190 3.55 -13.26 -11.00
C LYS A 190 2.04 -13.38 -11.22
N GLU A 191 1.53 -14.61 -11.17
CA GLU A 191 0.12 -14.90 -11.36
C GLU A 191 -0.69 -14.37 -10.17
N SER A 192 -1.83 -13.77 -10.50
CA SER A 192 -2.86 -13.40 -9.54
C SER A 192 -3.95 -14.47 -9.57
N LEU A 193 -4.21 -15.07 -8.43
CA LEU A 193 -5.07 -16.23 -8.26
C LEU A 193 -6.47 -15.77 -7.87
N THR A 194 -7.44 -16.21 -8.67
CA THR A 194 -8.88 -16.00 -8.47
C THR A 194 -9.61 -17.31 -8.72
N GLY A 195 -10.82 -17.47 -8.16
CA GLY A 195 -11.58 -18.72 -8.22
C GLY A 195 -10.89 -19.89 -7.52
N ARG A 196 -11.05 -21.10 -8.08
CA ARG A 196 -10.43 -22.34 -7.57
C ARG A 196 -9.04 -22.56 -8.18
N CYS A 197 -8.05 -22.65 -7.32
CA CYS A 197 -6.65 -22.85 -7.68
C CYS A 197 -6.00 -23.89 -6.77
N TYR A 198 -5.10 -24.69 -7.34
CA TYR A 198 -4.27 -25.64 -6.62
C TYR A 198 -2.83 -25.60 -7.11
N TRP A 199 -1.87 -25.64 -6.20
CA TRP A 199 -0.45 -25.78 -6.55
C TRP A 199 0.30 -26.54 -5.46
N GLU A 200 1.43 -27.12 -5.83
CA GLU A 200 2.30 -27.87 -4.93
C GLU A 200 3.67 -27.21 -4.83
N VAL A 201 4.19 -27.09 -3.62
CA VAL A 201 5.54 -26.61 -3.31
C VAL A 201 6.32 -27.74 -2.68
N GLU A 202 7.54 -27.98 -3.15
CA GLU A 202 8.45 -28.97 -2.60
C GLU A 202 9.71 -28.29 -2.05
N GLY A 203 10.06 -28.60 -0.79
CA GLY A 203 11.23 -28.07 -0.12
C GLY A 203 11.31 -28.53 1.33
N SER A 204 12.51 -28.52 1.90
CA SER A 204 12.72 -28.66 3.33
C SER A 204 12.78 -27.27 3.96
N ARG A 205 12.20 -27.08 5.16
CA ARG A 205 12.26 -25.80 5.89
C ARG A 205 11.75 -24.61 5.07
N VAL A 206 10.60 -24.81 4.43
CA VAL A 206 9.97 -23.85 3.53
C VAL A 206 8.71 -23.27 4.17
N GLY A 207 8.52 -21.97 3.96
CA GLY A 207 7.22 -21.34 4.15
C GLY A 207 6.48 -21.12 2.84
N VAL A 208 5.19 -21.44 2.85
CA VAL A 208 4.26 -21.21 1.74
C VAL A 208 3.15 -20.27 2.20
N ALA A 209 2.95 -19.19 1.45
CA ALA A 209 2.03 -18.12 1.79
C ALA A 209 1.02 -17.88 0.68
N VAL A 210 -0.08 -17.24 1.05
CA VAL A 210 -0.95 -16.52 0.15
C VAL A 210 -1.14 -15.12 0.68
N THR A 211 -1.13 -14.11 -0.19
CA THR A 211 -1.19 -12.70 0.24
C THR A 211 -1.81 -11.78 -0.80
N TYR A 212 -2.38 -10.68 -0.34
CA TYR A 212 -2.74 -9.57 -1.21
C TYR A 212 -1.51 -8.84 -1.75
N LYS A 213 -1.64 -8.25 -2.94
CA LYS A 213 -0.53 -7.57 -3.61
C LYS A 213 -0.02 -6.36 -2.81
N ASN A 214 -0.88 -5.71 -2.03
CA ASN A 214 -0.56 -4.53 -1.22
C ASN A 214 0.11 -4.84 0.14
N ILE A 215 0.66 -6.04 0.32
CA ILE A 215 1.55 -6.32 1.45
C ILE A 215 2.76 -5.37 1.43
N CYS A 216 3.17 -4.94 2.61
CA CYS A 216 4.32 -4.05 2.80
C CYS A 216 5.61 -4.68 2.24
N ARG A 217 6.43 -3.89 1.52
CA ARG A 217 7.65 -4.35 0.84
C ARG A 217 8.92 -3.87 1.52
N ASP A 218 8.85 -2.66 2.07
CA ASP A 218 9.86 -1.93 2.80
C ASP A 218 9.25 -1.35 4.09
N GLY A 219 9.95 -1.48 5.22
CA GLY A 219 9.43 -0.97 6.50
C GLY A 219 9.71 -1.89 7.68
N ASN A 220 8.81 -1.88 8.67
CA ASN A 220 8.92 -2.71 9.87
C ASN A 220 9.02 -4.20 9.44
N PRO A 221 10.05 -4.94 9.91
CA PRO A 221 10.23 -6.35 9.55
C PRO A 221 9.05 -7.27 9.86
N HIS A 222 8.11 -6.84 10.72
CA HIS A 222 6.87 -7.56 11.01
C HIS A 222 5.77 -7.30 9.95
N GLU A 223 5.65 -6.08 9.44
CA GLU A 223 4.59 -5.74 8.48
C GLU A 223 4.83 -6.38 7.09
N CYS A 224 6.09 -6.61 6.72
CA CYS A 224 6.45 -7.19 5.43
C CYS A 224 6.59 -8.72 5.43
N MET A 225 6.64 -9.36 6.61
CA MET A 225 6.80 -10.81 6.73
C MET A 225 5.47 -11.55 6.53
N PHE A 226 5.46 -12.62 5.72
CA PHE A 226 4.26 -13.41 5.50
C PHE A 226 3.73 -14.01 6.82
N GLY A 227 2.43 -13.84 7.06
CA GLY A 227 1.72 -14.29 8.27
C GLY A 227 1.85 -13.36 9.47
N GLN A 228 2.69 -12.33 9.43
CA GLN A 228 2.84 -11.35 10.52
C GLN A 228 2.02 -10.07 10.30
N ASN A 229 1.07 -10.11 9.36
CA ASN A 229 0.12 -9.05 9.06
C ASN A 229 -1.26 -9.65 8.73
N ASP A 230 -2.25 -8.79 8.57
CA ASP A 230 -3.63 -9.13 8.24
C ASP A 230 -3.87 -9.37 6.73
N LYS A 231 -2.84 -9.23 5.90
CA LYS A 231 -2.88 -9.38 4.43
C LYS A 231 -2.28 -10.68 3.92
N SER A 232 -1.79 -11.54 4.80
CA SER A 232 -1.11 -12.78 4.43
C SER A 232 -1.39 -13.92 5.40
N TRP A 233 -1.62 -15.10 4.83
CA TRP A 233 -1.79 -16.36 5.54
C TRP A 233 -0.64 -17.27 5.13
N SER A 234 0.02 -17.87 6.10
CA SER A 234 1.29 -18.53 5.82
C SER A 234 1.43 -19.82 6.63
N LEU A 235 1.90 -20.88 5.97
CA LEU A 235 2.24 -22.15 6.61
C LEU A 235 3.74 -22.39 6.47
N TYR A 236 4.41 -22.52 7.60
CA TYR A 236 5.80 -22.89 7.68
C TYR A 236 5.97 -24.36 7.98
N CYS A 237 6.75 -25.05 7.16
CA CYS A 237 7.14 -26.44 7.34
C CYS A 237 8.53 -26.49 7.99
N HIS A 238 8.62 -26.79 9.29
CA HIS A 238 9.87 -27.11 9.95
C HIS A 238 10.18 -28.62 9.81
N THR A 239 11.40 -29.05 10.14
CA THR A 239 11.84 -30.46 10.03
C THR A 239 10.89 -31.47 10.68
N ASN A 240 10.25 -31.08 11.78
CA ASN A 240 9.44 -31.98 12.61
C ASN A 240 8.04 -31.45 12.95
N SER A 241 7.65 -30.29 12.43
CA SER A 241 6.38 -29.64 12.78
C SER A 241 5.95 -28.61 11.75
N TYR A 242 4.65 -28.30 11.76
CA TYR A 242 4.07 -27.23 10.97
C TYR A 242 3.65 -26.08 11.88
N ARG A 243 3.79 -24.85 11.40
CA ARG A 243 3.33 -23.65 12.09
C ARG A 243 2.55 -22.80 11.11
N PHE A 244 1.31 -22.49 11.45
CA PHE A 244 0.49 -21.56 10.70
C PHE A 244 0.62 -20.16 11.30
N PHE A 245 0.70 -19.15 10.46
CA PHE A 245 0.81 -17.75 10.86
C PHE A 245 -0.25 -16.90 10.16
N TYR A 246 -0.92 -16.07 10.95
CA TYR A 246 -1.80 -15.02 10.47
C TYR A 246 -1.83 -13.87 11.49
N ASN A 247 -1.73 -12.63 11.02
CA ASN A 247 -1.79 -11.43 11.83
C ASN A 247 -0.94 -11.51 13.12
N ASN A 248 0.32 -11.91 12.96
CA ASN A 248 1.30 -12.06 14.05
C ASN A 248 0.95 -13.14 15.10
N THR A 249 -0.06 -13.96 14.83
CA THR A 249 -0.44 -15.10 15.66
C THR A 249 0.13 -16.38 15.06
N GLU A 250 0.91 -17.12 15.86
CA GLU A 250 1.42 -18.44 15.52
C GLU A 250 0.48 -19.52 16.07
N THR A 251 0.07 -20.46 15.22
CA THR A 251 -0.72 -21.63 15.59
C THR A 251 0.07 -22.91 15.24
N PRO A 252 0.41 -23.76 16.21
CA PRO A 252 1.01 -25.06 15.94
C PRO A 252 0.05 -25.95 15.14
N VAL A 253 0.57 -26.61 14.11
CA VAL A 253 -0.21 -27.51 13.26
C VAL A 253 0.40 -28.91 13.30
N SER A 254 -0.45 -29.91 13.53
CA SER A 254 -0.07 -31.33 13.52
C SER A 254 -0.33 -31.95 12.16
N GLY A 255 0.51 -32.89 11.74
CA GLY A 255 0.31 -33.63 10.51
C GLY A 255 1.47 -34.54 10.15
N PRO A 256 1.28 -35.42 9.15
CA PRO A 256 2.33 -36.30 8.67
C PRO A 256 3.44 -35.47 8.01
N ARG A 257 4.69 -35.90 8.20
CA ARG A 257 5.85 -35.21 7.65
C ARG A 257 5.92 -35.41 6.15
N SER A 258 6.04 -34.30 5.43
CA SER A 258 6.35 -34.28 4.01
C SER A 258 7.18 -33.04 3.64
N SER A 259 8.06 -33.20 2.66
CA SER A 259 8.74 -32.10 1.97
C SER A 259 7.83 -31.40 0.96
N ARG A 260 6.60 -31.89 0.73
CA ARG A 260 5.68 -31.34 -0.26
C ARG A 260 4.39 -30.86 0.39
N ILE A 261 4.07 -29.60 0.11
CA ILE A 261 2.87 -28.91 0.57
C ILE A 261 1.97 -28.63 -0.62
N GLY A 262 0.73 -29.11 -0.54
CA GLY A 262 -0.34 -28.70 -1.43
C GLY A 262 -1.06 -27.50 -0.87
N VAL A 263 -1.37 -26.52 -1.71
CA VAL A 263 -2.21 -25.38 -1.35
C VAL A 263 -3.41 -25.36 -2.26
N TYR A 264 -4.59 -25.36 -1.65
CA TYR A 264 -5.86 -25.19 -2.33
C TYR A 264 -6.49 -23.87 -1.92
N LEU A 265 -6.92 -23.10 -2.90
CA LEU A 265 -7.63 -21.84 -2.74
C LEU A 265 -8.97 -21.95 -3.48
N ASP A 266 -10.07 -21.70 -2.80
CA ASP A 266 -11.34 -21.32 -3.40
C ASP A 266 -11.63 -19.88 -3.00
N HIS A 267 -11.24 -18.94 -3.88
CA HIS A 267 -11.36 -17.51 -3.61
C HIS A 267 -12.82 -17.09 -3.41
N ARG A 268 -13.75 -17.62 -4.23
CA ARG A 268 -15.18 -17.28 -4.17
C ARG A 268 -15.83 -17.83 -2.89
N ALA A 269 -15.49 -19.06 -2.51
CA ALA A 269 -16.02 -19.68 -1.29
C ALA A 269 -15.27 -19.24 -0.03
N GLY A 270 -14.16 -18.50 -0.15
CA GLY A 270 -13.40 -18.04 1.00
C GLY A 270 -12.58 -19.12 1.69
N ILE A 271 -12.19 -20.17 0.97
CA ILE A 271 -11.50 -21.35 1.53
C ILE A 271 -10.03 -21.30 1.13
N LEU A 272 -9.16 -21.47 2.13
CA LEU A 272 -7.73 -21.74 1.92
C LEU A 272 -7.35 -22.96 2.75
N SER A 273 -6.84 -23.99 2.09
CA SER A 273 -6.47 -25.25 2.72
C SER A 273 -5.04 -25.63 2.37
N PHE A 274 -4.28 -26.04 3.37
CA PHE A 274 -2.92 -26.55 3.24
C PHE A 274 -2.89 -28.04 3.51
N TYR A 275 -2.14 -28.77 2.70
CA TYR A 275 -2.06 -30.23 2.75
C TYR A 275 -0.61 -30.70 2.81
N SER A 276 -0.36 -31.75 3.57
CA SER A 276 0.87 -32.54 3.48
C SER A 276 0.68 -33.62 2.41
N ILE A 277 1.64 -33.74 1.50
CA ILE A 277 1.57 -34.69 0.37
C ILE A 277 2.74 -35.65 0.45
N SER A 278 2.49 -36.88 0.85
CA SER A 278 3.47 -37.98 0.79
C SER A 278 2.89 -39.10 -0.09
N GLU A 279 2.73 -40.29 0.46
CA GLU A 279 1.91 -41.36 -0.16
C GLU A 279 0.42 -41.00 -0.14
N THR A 280 0.00 -40.25 0.87
CA THR A 280 -1.36 -39.75 1.02
C THR A 280 -1.38 -38.22 1.09
N MET A 281 -2.54 -37.63 0.79
CA MET A 281 -2.77 -36.19 0.92
C MET A 281 -3.58 -35.95 2.19
N THR A 282 -2.97 -35.28 3.18
CA THR A 282 -3.58 -35.04 4.49
C THR A 282 -3.76 -33.55 4.73
N LEU A 283 -4.96 -33.12 5.14
CA LEU A 283 -5.23 -31.74 5.50
C LEU A 283 -4.41 -31.35 6.74
N LEU A 284 -3.65 -30.26 6.63
CA LEU A 284 -2.88 -29.68 7.73
C LEU A 284 -3.65 -28.55 8.40
N HIS A 285 -4.12 -27.59 7.61
CA HIS A 285 -4.80 -26.42 8.12
C HIS A 285 -5.80 -25.88 7.11
N ARG A 286 -6.92 -25.34 7.60
CA ARG A 286 -7.97 -24.74 6.78
C ARG A 286 -8.36 -23.40 7.39
N VAL A 287 -8.39 -22.39 6.53
CA VAL A 287 -8.87 -21.05 6.84
C VAL A 287 -10.16 -20.83 6.07
N GLN A 288 -11.15 -20.28 6.77
CA GLN A 288 -12.38 -19.77 6.17
C GLN A 288 -12.38 -18.25 6.37
N THR A 289 -12.34 -17.48 5.29
CA THR A 289 -12.29 -16.02 5.35
C THR A 289 -12.90 -15.41 4.09
N THR A 290 -13.19 -14.11 4.09
CA THR A 290 -13.64 -13.41 2.88
C THR A 290 -12.46 -12.73 2.20
N PHE A 291 -12.12 -13.20 1.01
CA PHE A 291 -11.05 -12.58 0.23
C PHE A 291 -11.58 -11.36 -0.54
N THR A 292 -10.97 -10.21 -0.31
CA THR A 292 -11.46 -8.92 -0.86
C THR A 292 -10.75 -8.51 -2.14
N GLU A 293 -9.57 -9.08 -2.40
CA GLU A 293 -8.73 -8.78 -3.55
C GLU A 293 -8.18 -10.08 -4.16
N PRO A 294 -7.70 -10.07 -5.42
CA PRO A 294 -6.94 -11.17 -5.97
C PRO A 294 -5.70 -11.51 -5.13
N ILE A 295 -5.35 -12.79 -5.08
CA ILE A 295 -4.33 -13.31 -4.17
C ILE A 295 -3.10 -13.76 -4.94
N HIS A 296 -1.92 -13.51 -4.39
CA HIS A 296 -0.66 -14.03 -4.91
C HIS A 296 -0.15 -15.17 -4.02
N ALA A 297 0.45 -16.19 -4.63
CA ALA A 297 1.21 -17.19 -3.91
C ALA A 297 2.55 -16.59 -3.47
N GLY A 298 3.00 -16.93 -2.26
CA GLY A 298 4.26 -16.48 -1.70
C GLY A 298 5.10 -17.66 -1.24
N VAL A 299 6.42 -17.52 -1.34
CA VAL A 299 7.39 -18.49 -0.83
C VAL A 299 8.43 -17.75 0.00
N TRP A 300 8.77 -18.30 1.16
CA TRP A 300 9.90 -17.84 1.95
C TRP A 300 10.73 -19.03 2.46
N PRO A 301 11.89 -19.31 1.85
CA PRO A 301 12.82 -20.29 2.38
C PRO A 301 13.53 -19.73 3.63
N LEU A 302 13.84 -20.60 4.59
CA LEU A 302 14.62 -20.22 5.75
C LEU A 302 16.11 -20.07 5.36
N GLY A 303 16.64 -18.85 5.38
CA GLY A 303 18.06 -18.61 5.12
C GLY A 303 19.00 -18.88 6.30
N TYR A 304 18.46 -18.99 7.51
CA TYR A 304 19.26 -19.06 8.74
C TYR A 304 18.59 -19.99 9.77
N GLU A 305 19.36 -20.89 10.39
CA GLU A 305 18.89 -21.71 11.51
C GLU A 305 19.64 -21.34 12.79
N THR A 306 18.93 -21.20 13.90
CA THR A 306 19.54 -20.98 15.22
C THR A 306 19.49 -22.28 16.02
N THR A 307 20.65 -22.84 16.34
CA THR A 307 20.78 -23.98 17.25
C THR A 307 21.57 -23.55 18.48
N GLY A 308 20.86 -23.39 19.60
CA GLY A 308 21.45 -22.79 20.80
C GLY A 308 21.68 -21.29 20.63
N HIS A 309 22.92 -20.84 20.75
CA HIS A 309 23.33 -19.43 20.58
C HIS A 309 23.99 -19.13 19.23
N THR A 310 24.12 -20.13 18.36
CA THR A 310 24.80 -19.99 17.06
C THR A 310 23.78 -19.98 15.92
N THR A 311 23.89 -18.98 15.05
CA THR A 311 23.08 -18.88 13.81
C THR A 311 23.90 -19.38 12.64
N TYR A 312 23.41 -20.39 11.93
CA TYR A 312 24.03 -20.95 10.73
C TYR A 312 23.30 -20.47 9.48
N PHE A 313 24.05 -20.04 8.47
CA PHE A 313 23.49 -19.83 7.13
C PHE A 313 23.19 -21.18 6.49
N MET A 314 21.95 -21.37 6.05
CA MET A 314 21.51 -22.62 5.42
C MET A 314 21.81 -22.56 3.92
N HIS A 315 23.02 -22.96 3.53
CA HIS A 315 23.39 -23.02 2.11
C HIS A 315 22.50 -24.02 1.35
N ASN A 316 22.10 -23.63 0.14
CA ASN A 316 21.56 -24.53 -0.89
C ASN A 316 20.32 -25.34 -0.48
N THR A 317 19.36 -24.73 0.22
CA THR A 317 18.02 -25.30 0.41
C THR A 317 17.09 -24.84 -0.71
N PRO A 318 16.95 -25.60 -1.82
CA PRO A 318 16.05 -25.23 -2.88
C PRO A 318 14.61 -25.47 -2.47
N VAL A 319 13.75 -24.55 -2.89
CA VAL A 319 12.30 -24.73 -2.89
C VAL A 319 11.83 -24.69 -4.33
N THR A 320 11.03 -25.67 -4.73
CA THR A 320 10.56 -25.83 -6.10
C THR A 320 9.04 -25.85 -6.16
N LEU A 321 8.47 -25.00 -7.03
CA LEU A 321 7.08 -25.06 -7.45
C LEU A 321 6.91 -26.18 -8.49
N ILE A 322 6.04 -27.14 -8.18
CA ILE A 322 5.85 -28.33 -9.00
C ILE A 322 5.00 -27.99 -10.22
N LYS A 323 5.49 -28.36 -11.41
CA LYS A 323 4.71 -28.30 -12.64
C LYS A 323 4.00 -29.62 -12.88
N HIS A 324 2.68 -29.54 -12.99
CA HIS A 324 1.87 -30.68 -13.40
C HIS A 324 1.73 -30.67 -14.92
N LYS A 325 2.00 -31.81 -15.57
CA LYS A 325 1.70 -31.97 -17.00
C LYS A 325 0.17 -32.05 -17.16
N PRO A 326 -0.44 -31.34 -18.12
CA PRO A 326 -1.81 -31.61 -18.53
C PRO A 326 -1.89 -33.09 -18.93
N GLY A 327 -2.87 -33.82 -18.40
CA GLY A 327 -2.96 -35.27 -18.54
C GLY A 327 -2.87 -35.71 -20.00
N ALA A 328 -1.88 -36.55 -20.32
CA ALA A 328 -2.01 -37.46 -21.46
C ALA A 328 -3.21 -38.34 -21.16
N SER A 329 -4.27 -38.21 -21.96
CA SER A 329 -5.38 -39.15 -21.96
C SER A 329 -4.80 -40.56 -22.04
N ALA A 330 -5.15 -41.41 -21.09
CA ALA A 330 -4.83 -42.83 -21.12
C ALA A 330 -5.37 -43.42 -22.44
N SER A 331 -4.51 -43.57 -23.44
CA SER A 331 -4.79 -44.46 -24.56
C SER A 331 -4.82 -45.87 -23.99
N ARG A 332 -6.02 -46.44 -24.04
CA ARG A 332 -6.32 -47.80 -23.63
C ARG A 332 -5.33 -48.76 -24.30
N TYR A 333 -4.57 -49.48 -23.50
CA TYR A 333 -4.22 -50.85 -23.87
C TYR A 333 -5.54 -51.64 -23.89
N ARG A 334 -5.99 -52.05 -25.07
CA ARG A 334 -6.77 -53.28 -25.23
C ARG A 334 -5.94 -54.20 -26.10
N CYS A 335 -5.70 -55.39 -25.57
CA CYS A 335 -5.13 -56.54 -26.24
C CYS A 335 -5.89 -56.90 -27.51
#